data_AF-A0A382Q557-F1
#
_entry.id   AF-A0A382Q557-F1
#
_cell.length_a   1.000
_cell.length_b   1.000
_cell.length_c   1.000
_cell.angle_alpha   90.00
_cell.angle_beta   90.00
_cell.angle_gamma   90.00
#
_symmetry.space_group_name_H-M   'P 1'
#
loop_
_entity.id
_entity.type
_entity.pdbx_description
1 polymer ?
#
loop_
_entity_poly.entity_id
_entity_poly.type
_entity_poly.pdbx_seq_one_letter_code
_entity_poly.pdbx_strand_id
1 'polypeptide(L)'
;MHSLLTLHRVVGAGVFLVTLGLYTKTMAPTVSFWDTGEFISCSYILGVPHPPGSPLYVLLGRIFSLIPIGSVASRVIFMSALSSAIAVLFTYLSAVVLARRAMGGEALRTFGDSRDWATTMGAAVAAMCLATSYTFWFNGTEAEV
;
A
#
# COMPACT_ATOMS: atom_id res chain seq x y z
N MET A 1 6.19 6.51 -29.23
CA MET A 1 6.19 5.24 -28.46
C MET A 1 6.86 5.33 -27.08
N HIS A 2 8.10 5.82 -26.93
CA HIS A 2 8.78 5.87 -25.61
C HIS A 2 8.04 6.65 -24.51
N SER A 3 7.36 7.75 -24.87
CA SER A 3 6.60 8.61 -23.94
C SER A 3 5.50 7.86 -23.16
N LEU A 4 4.78 6.94 -23.81
CA LEU A 4 3.62 6.25 -23.20
C LEU A 4 4.04 5.09 -22.29
N LEU A 5 5.18 4.46 -22.57
CA LEU A 5 5.82 3.50 -21.66
C LEU A 5 6.32 4.20 -20.38
N THR A 6 6.84 5.43 -20.51
CA THR A 6 7.23 6.23 -19.35
C THR A 6 6.01 6.69 -18.54
N LEU A 7 4.88 6.98 -19.21
CA LEU A 7 3.67 7.49 -18.56
C LEU A 7 3.16 6.59 -17.43
N HIS A 8 2.85 5.33 -17.70
CA HIS A 8 2.26 4.45 -16.68
C HIS A 8 3.23 4.14 -15.52
N ARG A 9 4.55 4.17 -15.78
CA ARG A 9 5.57 4.03 -14.74
C ARG A 9 5.62 5.24 -13.83
N VAL A 10 5.59 6.44 -14.40
CA VAL A 10 5.57 7.71 -13.64
C VAL A 10 4.28 7.80 -12.82
N VAL A 11 3.14 7.47 -13.42
CA VAL A 11 1.85 7.49 -12.71
C VAL A 11 1.82 6.46 -11.59
N GLY A 12 2.30 5.23 -11.84
CA GLY A 12 2.41 4.21 -10.79
C GLY A 12 3.29 4.65 -9.62
N ALA A 13 4.47 5.23 -9.90
CA ALA A 13 5.33 5.82 -8.87
C ALA A 13 4.63 6.96 -8.12
N GLY A 14 3.87 7.80 -8.83
CA GLY A 14 3.05 8.86 -8.24
C GLY A 14 1.98 8.30 -7.29
N VAL A 15 1.23 7.28 -7.72
CA VAL A 15 0.21 6.60 -6.89
C VAL A 15 0.84 6.05 -5.61
N PHE A 16 2.00 5.39 -5.72
CA PHE A 16 2.73 4.86 -4.56
C PHE A 16 3.16 5.98 -3.60
N LEU A 17 3.85 7.01 -4.11
CA LEU A 17 4.38 8.10 -3.29
C LEU A 17 3.29 8.94 -2.63
N VAL A 18 2.20 9.22 -3.35
CA VAL A 18 1.05 9.95 -2.81
C VAL A 18 0.37 9.14 -1.71
N THR A 19 0.17 7.84 -1.93
CA THR A 19 -0.45 6.95 -0.92
C THR A 19 0.44 6.83 0.32
N LEU A 20 1.74 6.59 0.13
CA LEU A 20 2.70 6.50 1.23
C LEU A 20 2.75 7.82 2.01
N GLY A 21 2.78 8.95 1.32
CA GLY A 21 2.77 10.28 1.94
C GLY A 21 1.49 10.55 2.72
N LEU A 22 0.33 10.17 2.17
CA LEU A 22 -0.96 10.27 2.84
C LEU A 22 -0.94 9.44 4.13
N TYR A 23 -0.64 8.15 4.05
CA TYR A 23 -0.66 7.26 5.20
C TYR A 23 0.37 7.63 6.25
N THR A 24 1.59 7.98 5.85
CA THR A 24 2.63 8.44 6.80
C THR A 24 2.20 9.71 7.52
N LYS A 25 1.47 10.61 6.86
CA LYS A 25 0.97 11.85 7.47
C LYS A 25 -0.22 11.62 8.41
N THR A 26 -1.04 10.61 8.13
CA THR A 26 -2.27 10.34 8.90
C THR A 26 -2.17 9.14 9.82
N MET A 27 -1.03 8.46 9.87
CA MET A 27 -0.84 7.32 10.75
C MET A 27 -0.94 7.70 12.23
N ALA A 28 -1.40 6.78 13.06
CA ALA A 28 -1.49 7.01 14.49
C ALA A 28 -0.08 7.28 15.08
N PRO A 29 0.09 8.33 15.91
CA PRO A 29 1.40 8.69 16.46
C PRO A 29 1.88 7.71 17.54
N THR A 30 0.97 6.91 18.08
CA THR A 30 1.18 5.94 19.15
C THR A 30 0.17 4.80 19.02
N VAL A 31 0.14 3.89 20.00
CA VAL A 31 -0.83 2.80 20.10
C VAL A 31 -2.26 3.34 20.01
N SER A 32 -2.99 2.91 18.98
CA SER A 32 -4.42 3.17 18.80
C SER A 32 -5.26 2.09 19.49
N PHE A 33 -6.58 2.22 19.38
CA PHE A 33 -7.54 1.28 19.98
C PHE A 33 -7.51 -0.09 19.28
N TRP A 34 -8.15 -1.08 19.90
CA TRP A 34 -8.31 -2.43 19.35
C TRP A 34 -7.01 -3.25 19.33
N ASP A 35 -6.67 -3.87 18.19
CA ASP A 35 -5.61 -4.87 18.08
C ASP A 35 -4.21 -4.26 17.91
N THR A 36 -4.13 -2.96 17.62
CA THR A 36 -2.86 -2.25 17.35
C THR A 36 -1.84 -2.43 18.47
N GLY A 37 -2.25 -2.35 19.73
CA GLY A 37 -1.36 -2.55 20.87
C GLY A 37 -0.81 -3.98 20.95
N GLU A 38 -1.64 -4.97 20.62
CA GLU A 38 -1.23 -6.36 20.57
C GLU A 38 -0.23 -6.60 19.43
N PHE A 39 -0.54 -6.16 18.21
CA PHE A 39 0.38 -6.30 17.06
C PHE A 39 1.73 -5.61 17.29
N ILE A 40 1.75 -4.42 17.88
CA ILE A 40 3.00 -3.71 18.22
C ILE A 40 3.79 -4.48 19.27
N SER A 41 3.14 -4.92 20.36
CA SER A 41 3.81 -5.62 21.44
C SER A 41 4.32 -7.00 21.01
N CYS A 42 3.51 -7.78 20.29
CA CYS A 42 3.90 -9.05 19.69
C CYS A 42 5.05 -8.87 18.68
N SER A 43 5.04 -7.83 17.85
CA SER A 43 6.17 -7.50 16.97
C SER A 43 7.45 -7.18 17.75
N TYR A 44 7.34 -6.51 18.89
CA TYR A 44 8.49 -6.18 19.71
C TYR A 44 9.07 -7.40 20.43
N ILE A 45 8.25 -8.26 21.02
CA ILE A 45 8.72 -9.41 21.82
C ILE A 45 8.80 -10.73 21.04
N LEU A 46 8.39 -10.73 19.76
CA LEU A 46 8.14 -11.95 18.96
C LEU A 46 7.08 -12.87 19.59
N GLY A 47 5.99 -12.26 20.06
CA GLY A 47 4.83 -12.97 20.60
C GLY A 47 3.85 -13.43 19.50
N VAL A 48 2.78 -14.10 19.91
CA VAL A 48 1.70 -14.52 19.01
C VAL A 48 0.46 -13.69 19.34
N PRO A 49 -0.03 -12.83 18.41
CA PRO A 49 -1.27 -12.09 18.61
C PRO A 49 -2.47 -13.04 18.57
N HIS A 50 -3.65 -12.52 18.85
CA HIS A 50 -4.91 -13.26 18.78
C HIS A 50 -5.04 -14.02 17.42
N PRO A 51 -5.77 -15.16 17.40
CA PRO A 51 -5.93 -15.95 16.18
C PRO A 51 -6.40 -15.09 14.99
N PRO A 52 -5.74 -15.20 13.81
CA PRO A 52 -4.91 -16.30 13.34
C PRO A 52 -3.40 -16.19 13.64
N GLY A 53 -2.94 -15.21 14.42
CA GLY A 53 -1.55 -15.08 14.86
C GLY A 53 -0.60 -14.35 13.91
N SER A 54 -0.98 -14.08 12.66
CA SER A 54 -0.27 -13.20 11.70
C SER A 54 1.28 -13.23 11.75
N PRO A 55 1.92 -14.42 11.61
CA PRO A 55 3.35 -14.58 11.87
C PRO A 55 4.25 -13.73 10.96
N LEU A 56 3.87 -13.55 9.69
CA LEU A 56 4.63 -12.69 8.77
C LEU A 56 4.62 -11.23 9.22
N TYR A 57 3.47 -10.73 9.69
CA TYR A 57 3.35 -9.37 10.21
C TYR A 57 4.28 -9.16 11.40
N VAL A 58 4.27 -10.09 12.37
CA VAL A 58 5.11 -10.03 13.58
C VAL A 58 6.60 -10.04 13.23
N LEU A 59 7.03 -10.90 12.29
CA LEU A 59 8.43 -10.99 11.86
C LEU A 59 8.90 -9.70 11.17
N LEU A 60 8.08 -9.13 10.29
CA LEU A 60 8.38 -7.85 9.66
C LEU A 60 8.36 -6.72 10.68
N GLY A 61 7.37 -6.70 11.57
CA GLY A 61 7.24 -5.72 12.65
C GLY A 61 8.44 -5.74 13.57
N ARG A 62 9.02 -6.92 13.84
CA ARG A 62 10.28 -7.05 14.58
C ARG A 62 11.42 -6.34 13.87
N ILE A 63 11.58 -6.51 12.56
CA ILE A 63 12.61 -5.81 11.78
C ILE A 63 12.43 -4.30 11.88
N PHE A 64 11.22 -3.79 11.70
CA PHE A 64 10.92 -2.37 11.83
C PHE A 64 11.16 -1.85 13.24
N SER A 65 10.89 -2.65 14.28
CA SER A 65 11.13 -2.29 15.68
C SER A 65 12.62 -2.10 16.02
N LEU A 66 13.54 -2.58 15.18
CA LEU A 66 14.99 -2.43 15.36
C LEU A 66 15.57 -1.15 14.73
N ILE A 67 14.82 -0.47 13.85
CA ILE A 67 15.26 0.79 13.21
C ILE A 67 15.40 1.86 14.30
N PRO A 68 16.55 2.50 14.54
CA PRO A 68 16.75 3.39 15.70
C PRO A 68 16.18 4.81 15.49
N ILE A 69 14.93 4.93 15.04
CA ILE A 69 14.26 6.20 14.74
C ILE A 69 12.83 6.18 15.30
N GLY A 70 12.48 7.12 16.17
CA GLY A 70 11.13 7.24 16.72
C GLY A 70 10.73 6.11 17.69
N SER A 71 9.44 6.06 18.05
CA SER A 71 8.91 5.04 18.97
C SER A 71 8.78 3.69 18.26
N VAL A 72 8.72 2.59 19.02
CA VAL A 72 8.48 1.26 18.44
C VAL A 72 7.10 1.25 17.75
N ALA A 73 6.10 1.87 18.38
CA ALA A 73 4.76 2.02 17.83
C ALA A 73 4.77 2.68 16.45
N SER A 74 5.40 3.87 16.31
CA SER A 74 5.44 4.57 15.03
C SER A 74 6.15 3.78 13.93
N ARG A 75 7.15 2.97 14.28
CA ARG A 75 7.90 2.14 13.33
C ARG A 75 7.08 0.98 12.80
N VAL A 76 6.34 0.29 13.68
CA VAL A 76 5.47 -0.82 13.28
C VAL A 76 4.23 -0.29 12.53
N ILE A 77 3.67 0.84 12.93
CA ILE A 77 2.57 1.48 12.19
C ILE A 77 3.05 1.93 10.80
N PHE A 78 4.26 2.49 10.69
CA PHE A 78 4.85 2.86 9.40
C PHE A 78 5.04 1.65 8.48
N MET A 79 5.32 0.46 9.03
CA MET A 79 5.35 -0.78 8.25
C MET A 79 3.99 -1.08 7.61
N SER A 80 2.88 -0.92 8.35
CA SER A 80 1.53 -1.03 7.79
C SER A 80 1.32 -0.02 6.68
N ALA A 81 1.66 1.26 6.92
CA ALA A 81 1.54 2.32 5.93
C ALA A 81 2.31 2.02 4.63
N LEU A 82 3.55 1.54 4.76
CA LEU A 82 4.39 1.15 3.62
C LEU A 82 3.79 -0.05 2.86
N SER A 83 3.38 -1.09 3.59
CA SER A 83 2.81 -2.30 2.99
C SER A 83 1.51 -2.00 2.26
N SER A 84 0.64 -1.17 2.84
CA SER A 84 -0.61 -0.73 2.22
C SER A 84 -0.38 0.17 1.01
N ALA A 85 0.64 1.04 1.02
CA ALA A 85 1.02 1.81 -0.17
C ALA A 85 1.53 0.92 -1.32
N ILE A 86 2.29 -0.14 -1.01
CA ILE A 86 2.72 -1.15 -1.99
C ILE A 86 1.50 -1.90 -2.56
N ALA A 87 0.54 -2.28 -1.71
CA ALA A 87 -0.68 -2.92 -2.15
C ALA A 87 -1.51 -2.03 -3.09
N VAL A 88 -1.60 -0.72 -2.83
CA VAL A 88 -2.26 0.24 -3.74
C VAL A 88 -1.53 0.35 -5.08
N LEU A 89 -0.19 0.33 -5.09
CA LEU A 89 0.58 0.24 -6.32
C LEU A 89 0.24 -1.04 -7.11
N PHE A 90 0.11 -2.18 -6.45
CA PHE A 90 -0.31 -3.42 -7.13
C PHE A 90 -1.75 -3.38 -7.62
N THR A 91 -2.66 -2.71 -6.90
CA THR A 91 -4.03 -2.44 -7.39
C THR A 91 -3.98 -1.61 -8.68
N TYR A 92 -3.16 -0.56 -8.72
CA TYR A 92 -2.94 0.22 -9.94
C TYR A 92 -2.42 -0.66 -11.10
N LEU A 93 -1.36 -1.43 -10.87
CA LEU A 93 -0.76 -2.28 -11.91
C LEU A 93 -1.76 -3.34 -12.42
N SER A 94 -2.53 -3.93 -11.52
CA SER A 94 -3.58 -4.89 -11.86
C SER A 94 -4.70 -4.24 -12.66
N ALA A 95 -5.14 -3.04 -12.26
CA ALA A 95 -6.16 -2.28 -12.97
C ALA A 95 -5.71 -1.89 -14.38
N VAL A 96 -4.44 -1.52 -14.58
CA VAL A 96 -3.87 -1.28 -15.93
C VAL A 96 -3.98 -2.54 -16.80
N VAL A 97 -3.58 -3.69 -16.26
CA VAL A 97 -3.64 -4.98 -16.97
C VAL A 97 -5.08 -5.35 -17.35
N LEU A 98 -6.01 -5.21 -16.41
CA LEU A 98 -7.43 -5.53 -16.62
C LEU A 98 -8.06 -4.58 -17.64
N ALA A 99 -7.81 -3.28 -17.54
CA ALA A 99 -8.34 -2.29 -18.47
C ALA A 99 -7.84 -2.52 -19.91
N ARG A 100 -6.57 -2.91 -20.09
CA ARG A 100 -6.03 -3.26 -21.42
C ARG A 100 -6.74 -4.48 -22.01
N ARG A 101 -6.93 -5.54 -21.21
CA ARG A 101 -7.68 -6.73 -21.66
C ARG A 101 -9.13 -6.39 -22.01
N ALA A 102 -9.79 -5.58 -21.19
CA ALA A 102 -11.18 -5.17 -21.42
C ALA A 102 -11.37 -4.39 -22.73
N MET A 103 -10.33 -3.66 -23.16
CA MET A 103 -10.32 -2.90 -24.42
C MET A 103 -9.79 -3.70 -25.62
N GLY A 104 -9.66 -5.03 -25.50
CA GLY A 104 -9.21 -5.92 -26.58
C GLY A 104 -7.70 -5.89 -26.84
N GLY A 105 -6.91 -5.35 -25.92
CA GLY A 105 -5.45 -5.31 -26.01
C GLY A 105 -4.75 -6.46 -25.29
N GLU A 106 -3.42 -6.54 -25.45
CA GLU A 106 -2.57 -7.43 -24.67
C GLU A 106 -2.33 -6.87 -23.25
N ALA A 107 -2.31 -7.74 -22.24
CA ALA A 107 -2.17 -7.36 -20.82
C ALA A 107 -0.93 -6.48 -20.54
N LEU A 108 0.22 -6.89 -21.06
CA LEU A 108 1.52 -6.32 -20.69
C LEU A 108 2.07 -5.36 -21.75
N ARG A 109 1.31 -5.11 -22.82
CA ARG A 109 1.71 -4.17 -23.87
C ARG A 109 0.81 -2.94 -23.88
N THR A 110 1.43 -1.78 -24.07
CA THR A 110 0.75 -0.51 -24.32
C THR A 110 0.07 -0.55 -25.69
N PHE A 111 -1.03 0.19 -25.85
CA PHE A 111 -1.68 0.35 -27.15
C PHE A 111 -0.84 1.22 -28.11
N GLY A 112 -0.04 2.14 -27.58
CA GLY A 112 0.77 3.08 -28.36
C GLY A 112 -0.02 4.28 -28.88
N ASP A 113 -1.25 4.46 -28.46
CA ASP A 113 -2.18 5.52 -28.87
C ASP A 113 -2.86 6.19 -27.66
N SER A 114 -3.91 6.98 -27.91
CA SER A 114 -4.66 7.72 -26.87
C SER A 114 -5.31 6.82 -25.80
N ARG A 115 -5.54 5.53 -26.08
CA ARG A 115 -6.16 4.60 -25.12
C ARG A 115 -5.28 4.38 -23.89
N ASP A 116 -3.96 4.47 -24.04
CA ASP A 116 -3.03 4.34 -22.91
C ASP A 116 -3.28 5.39 -21.83
N TRP A 117 -3.72 6.61 -22.21
CA TRP A 117 -4.10 7.63 -21.24
C TRP A 117 -5.33 7.22 -20.43
N ALA A 118 -6.38 6.77 -21.12
CA ALA A 118 -7.61 6.33 -20.46
C ALA A 118 -7.37 5.14 -19.53
N THR A 119 -6.60 4.14 -19.97
CA THR A 119 -6.21 2.99 -19.14
C THR A 119 -5.41 3.43 -17.91
N THR A 120 -4.40 4.30 -18.10
CA THR A 120 -3.50 4.73 -17.03
C THR A 120 -4.22 5.58 -15.99
N MET A 121 -5.01 6.57 -16.43
CA MET A 121 -5.75 7.45 -15.54
C MET A 121 -6.89 6.71 -14.83
N GLY A 122 -7.63 5.87 -15.54
CA GLY A 122 -8.67 5.04 -14.94
C GLY A 122 -8.13 4.09 -13.87
N ALA A 123 -6.99 3.45 -14.12
CA ALA A 123 -6.33 2.61 -13.14
C ALA A 123 -5.82 3.41 -11.92
N ALA A 124 -5.32 4.62 -12.13
CA ALA A 124 -4.90 5.50 -11.05
C ALA A 124 -6.09 5.91 -10.16
N VAL A 125 -7.22 6.28 -10.77
CA VAL A 125 -8.46 6.58 -10.03
C VAL A 125 -8.93 5.36 -9.24
N ALA A 126 -8.94 4.16 -9.85
CA ALA A 126 -9.32 2.93 -9.16
C ALA A 126 -8.43 2.64 -7.93
N ALA A 127 -7.12 2.80 -8.08
CA ALA A 127 -6.17 2.63 -6.99
C ALA A 127 -6.35 3.67 -5.88
N MET A 128 -6.58 4.93 -6.23
CA MET A 128 -6.84 6.00 -5.26
C MET A 128 -8.17 5.80 -4.52
N CYS A 129 -9.21 5.29 -5.19
CA CYS A 129 -10.47 4.92 -4.53
C CYS A 129 -10.25 3.85 -3.46
N LEU A 130 -9.40 2.85 -3.72
CA LEU A 130 -9.01 1.86 -2.71
C LEU A 130 -8.22 2.53 -1.57
N ALA A 131 -7.23 3.34 -1.90
CA ALA A 131 -6.37 4.02 -0.93
C ALA A 131 -7.16 4.90 0.05
N THR A 132 -8.22 5.56 -0.42
CA THR A 132 -9.05 6.43 0.42
C THR A 132 -10.31 5.74 0.94
N SER A 133 -10.48 4.44 0.70
CA SER A 133 -11.59 3.68 1.26
C SER A 133 -11.40 3.51 2.77
N TYR A 134 -12.49 3.59 3.53
CA TYR A 134 -12.44 3.64 4.99
C TYR A 134 -11.63 2.49 5.60
N THR A 135 -11.97 1.24 5.26
CA THR A 135 -11.30 0.05 5.81
C THR A 135 -9.83 -0.01 5.43
N PHE A 136 -9.50 0.23 4.17
CA PHE A 136 -8.13 0.09 3.70
C PHE A 136 -7.22 1.22 4.22
N TRP A 137 -7.76 2.44 4.34
CA TRP A 137 -7.07 3.55 4.98
C TRP A 137 -6.83 3.24 6.45
N PHE A 138 -7.87 2.86 7.20
CA PHE A 138 -7.77 2.58 8.64
C PHE A 138 -6.67 1.55 8.94
N ASN A 139 -6.71 0.38 8.27
CA ASN A 139 -5.68 -0.66 8.43
C ASN A 139 -4.28 -0.19 8.00
N GLY A 140 -4.20 0.72 7.02
CA GLY A 140 -2.92 1.31 6.58
C GLY A 140 -2.33 2.33 7.53
N THR A 141 -3.14 2.96 8.39
CA THR A 141 -2.71 3.98 9.36
C THR A 141 -2.51 3.48 10.77
N GLU A 142 -2.80 2.20 11.02
CA GLU A 142 -2.69 1.55 12.32
C GLU A 142 -1.89 0.23 12.20
N ALA A 143 -1.52 -0.37 13.34
CA ALA A 143 -0.80 -1.66 13.31
C ALA A 143 -1.80 -2.81 13.25
N GLU A 144 -2.46 -2.98 12.10
CA GLU A 144 -3.55 -3.94 11.92
C GLU A 144 -3.39 -4.72 10.60
N VAL A 145 -4.07 -5.88 10.51
CA VAL A 145 -4.00 -6.82 9.37
C VAL A 145 -5.39 -7.07 8.81
#